data_AF-A0A397B9H3-F1
#
_entry.id   AF-A0A397B9H3-F1
#
_cell.length_a   1.000
_cell.length_b   1.000
_cell.length_c   1.000
_cell.angle_alpha   90.00
_cell.angle_beta   90.00
_cell.angle_gamma   90.00
#
_symmetry.space_group_name_H-M   'P 1'
#
loop_
_entity.id
_entity.type
_entity.pdbx_description
1 polymer ?
#
loop_
_entity_poly.entity_id
_entity_poly.type
_entity_poly.pdbx_seq_one_letter_code
_entity_poly.pdbx_strand_id
1 'polypeptide(L)'
;MPLDDFSMFESVHATLVPSSEPKRHVPLRVLLPHEPTIQLPISPSLTSVRDALSHLLPDIDLDAAAVRLHGIDVELELSMSELYRHFAYPDGFLYIAVVA
;
A
#
# COMPACT_ATOMS: atom_id res chain seq x y z
N MET A 1 23.56 -8.91 17.41
CA MET A 1 22.13 -8.74 17.04
C MET A 1 21.96 -9.43 15.70
N PRO A 2 21.04 -10.40 15.54
CA PRO A 2 20.68 -10.87 14.21
C PRO A 2 20.10 -9.70 13.43
N LEU A 3 20.40 -9.61 12.13
CA LEU A 3 19.99 -8.47 11.29
C LEU A 3 18.52 -8.58 10.84
N ASP A 4 17.90 -9.77 10.96
CA ASP A 4 16.54 -10.08 10.49
C ASP A 4 15.66 -10.62 11.63
N ASP A 5 15.50 -9.86 12.70
CA ASP A 5 14.68 -10.22 13.86
C ASP A 5 13.29 -9.57 13.78
N PHE A 6 12.30 -10.35 13.34
CA PHE A 6 10.91 -9.87 13.21
C PHE A 6 10.31 -9.46 14.56
N SER A 7 10.55 -10.23 15.62
CA SER A 7 10.00 -9.92 16.95
C SER A 7 10.56 -8.62 17.50
N MET A 8 11.85 -8.37 17.30
CA MET A 8 12.47 -7.09 17.63
C MET A 8 11.85 -5.95 16.82
N PHE A 9 11.73 -6.10 15.50
CA PHE A 9 11.11 -5.09 14.63
C PHE A 9 9.67 -4.78 15.07
N GLU A 10 8.85 -5.81 15.27
CA GLU A 10 7.44 -5.67 15.64
C GLU A 10 7.27 -4.94 16.98
N SER A 11 8.11 -5.23 17.97
CA SER A 11 8.06 -4.58 19.29
C SER A 11 8.19 -3.06 19.23
N VAL A 12 8.96 -2.54 18.25
CA VAL A 12 9.14 -1.11 18.02
C VAL A 12 8.07 -0.58 17.05
N HIS A 13 7.88 -1.26 15.92
CA HIS A 13 6.97 -0.81 14.86
C HIS A 13 5.52 -0.72 15.35
N ALA A 14 5.04 -1.67 16.14
CA ALA A 14 3.69 -1.64 16.70
C ALA A 14 3.44 -0.44 17.62
N THR A 15 4.50 0.12 18.22
CA THR A 15 4.44 1.34 19.03
C THR A 15 4.32 2.60 18.15
N LEU A 16 5.01 2.62 17.01
CA LEU A 16 5.03 3.77 16.09
C LEU A 16 3.80 3.81 15.17
N VAL A 17 3.31 2.65 14.74
CA VAL A 17 2.18 2.51 13.83
C VAL A 17 1.16 1.53 14.45
N PRO A 18 0.42 1.97 15.47
CA PRO A 18 -0.58 1.11 16.11
C PRO A 18 -1.67 0.73 15.11
N SER A 19 -2.00 -0.55 15.04
CA SER A 19 -2.98 -1.13 14.11
C SER A 19 -4.44 -0.79 14.47
N SER A 20 -4.67 -0.38 15.72
CA SER A 20 -5.96 -0.02 16.31
C SER A 20 -6.38 1.43 16.05
N GLU A 21 -5.46 2.29 15.61
CA GLU A 21 -5.76 3.71 15.41
C GLU A 21 -6.08 4.03 13.94
N PRO A 22 -7.17 4.77 13.68
CA PRO A 22 -7.49 5.20 12.32
C PRO A 22 -6.40 6.13 11.79
N LYS A 23 -5.90 5.84 10.59
CA LYS A 23 -4.88 6.66 9.93
C LYS A 23 -5.53 7.81 9.17
N ARG A 24 -4.94 9.01 9.26
CA ARG A 24 -5.41 10.21 8.53
C ARG A 24 -5.25 10.04 7.02
N HIS A 25 -4.15 9.41 6.60
CA HIS A 25 -3.89 9.01 5.22
C HIS A 25 -3.18 7.66 5.24
N VAL A 26 -3.35 6.86 4.20
CA VAL A 26 -2.57 5.64 3.98
C VAL A 26 -1.26 6.01 3.27
N PRO A 27 -0.08 5.72 3.84
CA PRO A 27 1.20 5.85 3.14
C PRO A 27 1.30 4.84 1.99
N LEU A 28 1.00 5.31 0.77
CA LEU A 28 1.02 4.50 -0.44
C LEU A 28 2.04 5.06 -1.43
N ARG A 29 2.80 4.17 -2.06
CA ARG A 29 3.63 4.43 -3.25
C ARG A 29 3.17 3.53 -4.38
N VAL A 30 2.84 4.13 -5.52
CA VAL A 30 2.46 3.40 -6.73
C VAL A 30 3.64 3.39 -7.70
N LEU A 31 4.08 2.18 -8.05
CA LEU A 31 5.20 1.93 -8.95
C LEU A 31 4.67 1.66 -10.35
N LEU A 32 5.27 2.33 -11.34
CA LEU A 32 4.97 2.19 -12.75
C LEU A 32 6.25 1.76 -13.50
N PRO A 33 6.18 1.05 -14.64
CA PRO A 33 7.36 0.48 -15.29
C PRO A 33 8.37 1.52 -15.80
N HIS A 34 7.89 2.65 -16.30
CA HIS A 34 8.70 3.66 -17.00
C HIS A 34 8.44 5.09 -16.52
N GLU A 35 7.63 5.23 -15.46
CA GLU A 35 7.23 6.52 -14.90
C GLU A 35 7.74 6.63 -13.46
N PRO A 36 7.99 7.85 -12.95
CA PRO A 36 8.30 8.07 -11.55
C PRO A 36 7.22 7.51 -10.62
N THR A 37 7.64 7.01 -9.46
CA THR A 37 6.73 6.56 -8.40
C THR A 37 5.77 7.68 -7.99
N ILE A 38 4.48 7.36 -7.92
CA ILE A 38 3.45 8.29 -7.47
C ILE A 38 3.25 8.13 -5.97
N GLN A 39 3.24 9.25 -5.26
CA GLN A 39 2.91 9.32 -3.84
C GLN A 39 2.10 10.59 -3.56
N LEU A 40 0.79 10.43 -3.37
CA LEU A 40 -0.12 11.50 -2.97
C LEU A 40 -0.92 11.08 -1.72
N PRO A 41 -1.43 12.02 -0.91
CA PRO A 41 -2.25 11.70 0.25
C PRO A 41 -3.51 10.92 -0.15
N ILE A 42 -3.68 9.71 0.39
CA ILE A 42 -4.89 8.90 0.18
C ILE A 42 -5.90 9.23 1.26
N SER A 43 -7.01 9.84 0.86
CA SER A 43 -8.13 10.15 1.76
C SER A 43 -8.67 8.85 2.40
N PRO A 44 -9.08 8.86 3.68
CA PRO A 44 -9.75 7.72 4.31
C PRO A 44 -11.07 7.30 3.63
N SER A 45 -11.65 8.18 2.80
CA SER A 45 -12.84 7.88 2.00
C SER A 45 -12.56 6.93 0.83
N LEU A 46 -11.30 6.77 0.42
CA LEU A 46 -10.87 5.84 -0.62
C LEU A 46 -10.61 4.50 0.06
N THR A 47 -11.65 3.67 0.12
CA THR A 47 -11.65 2.47 0.98
C THR A 47 -11.02 1.28 0.30
N SER A 48 -11.15 1.15 -1.04
CA SER A 48 -10.62 0.03 -1.81
C SER A 48 -9.35 0.36 -2.60
N VAL A 49 -8.63 -0.68 -3.04
CA VAL A 49 -7.51 -0.53 -3.99
C VAL A 49 -7.97 0.15 -5.27
N ARG A 50 -9.16 -0.20 -5.78
CA ARG A 50 -9.76 0.44 -6.95
C ARG A 50 -9.95 1.93 -6.74
N ASP A 51 -10.49 2.35 -5.60
CA ASP A 51 -10.74 3.77 -5.32
C ASP A 51 -9.42 4.56 -5.29
N ALA A 52 -8.41 4.00 -4.61
CA ALA A 52 -7.09 4.62 -4.50
C ALA A 52 -6.40 4.71 -5.86
N LEU A 53 -6.39 3.62 -6.66
CA LEU A 53 -5.73 3.60 -7.96
C LEU A 53 -6.50 4.43 -9.00
N SER A 54 -7.83 4.39 -9.04
CA SER A 54 -8.63 5.24 -9.93
C SER A 54 -8.42 6.72 -9.65
N HIS A 55 -8.20 7.08 -8.37
CA HIS A 55 -7.88 8.45 -8.00
C HIS A 55 -6.48 8.88 -8.46
N LEU A 56 -5.48 8.00 -8.36
CA LEU A 56 -4.08 8.31 -8.70
C LEU A 56 -3.77 8.15 -10.19
N LEU A 57 -4.47 7.25 -10.88
CA LEU A 57 -4.23 6.80 -12.25
C LEU A 57 -5.56 6.82 -13.04
N PRO A 58 -6.18 8.00 -13.23
CA PRO A 58 -7.53 8.09 -13.82
C PRO A 58 -7.60 7.59 -15.27
N ASP A 59 -6.48 7.53 -15.98
CA ASP A 59 -6.41 7.15 -17.40
C ASP A 59 -6.03 5.67 -17.62
N ILE A 60 -5.78 4.91 -16.56
CA ILE A 60 -5.41 3.48 -16.65
C ILE A 60 -6.66 2.60 -16.57
N ASP A 61 -6.78 1.66 -17.50
CA ASP A 61 -7.74 0.56 -17.39
C ASP A 61 -7.25 -0.46 -16.36
N LEU A 62 -7.73 -0.33 -15.12
CA LEU A 62 -7.33 -1.19 -14.01
C LEU A 62 -7.77 -2.65 -14.19
N ASP A 63 -8.81 -2.91 -14.99
CA ASP A 63 -9.31 -4.27 -15.22
C ASP A 63 -8.44 -5.04 -16.23
N ALA A 64 -7.68 -4.31 -17.07
CA ALA A 64 -6.66 -4.86 -17.95
C ALA A 64 -5.25 -4.87 -17.34
N ALA A 65 -5.01 -4.07 -16.30
CA ALA A 65 -3.70 -3.93 -15.67
C ALA A 65 -3.40 -5.05 -14.65
N ALA A 66 -2.14 -5.46 -14.58
CA ALA A 66 -1.64 -6.29 -13.49
C ALA A 66 -1.29 -5.40 -12.28
N VAL A 67 -2.08 -5.52 -11.21
CA VAL A 67 -1.88 -4.81 -9.95
C VAL A 67 -1.29 -5.76 -8.91
N ARG A 68 -0.09 -5.44 -8.41
CA ARG A 68 0.69 -6.32 -7.54
C ARG A 68 1.18 -5.65 -6.28
N LEU A 69 1.27 -6.44 -5.22
CA LEU A 69 1.79 -6.06 -3.91
C LEU A 69 2.58 -7.25 -3.36
N HIS A 70 3.80 -7.04 -2.87
CA HIS A 70 4.73 -8.13 -2.48
C HIS A 70 4.90 -9.23 -3.55
N GLY A 71 4.71 -8.89 -4.82
CA GLY A 71 4.84 -9.82 -5.95
C GLY A 71 3.62 -10.70 -6.24
N ILE A 72 2.53 -10.58 -5.47
CA ILE A 72 1.26 -11.28 -5.74
C ILE A 72 0.23 -10.33 -6.37
N ASP A 73 -0.70 -10.89 -7.15
CA ASP A 73 -1.81 -10.12 -7.72
C ASP A 73 -2.81 -9.74 -6.62
N VAL A 74 -3.35 -8.53 -6.70
CA VAL A 74 -4.25 -7.94 -5.69
C VAL A 74 -5.65 -7.81 -6.24
N GLU A 75 -6.65 -8.29 -5.51
CA GLU A 75 -8.05 -8.02 -5.81
C GLU A 75 -8.37 -6.53 -5.58
N LEU A 76 -8.93 -5.86 -6.59
CA LEU A 76 -9.12 -4.41 -6.58
C LEU A 76 -10.14 -3.93 -5.54
N GLU A 77 -11.03 -4.81 -5.06
CA GLU A 77 -12.05 -4.49 -4.06
C GLU A 77 -11.54 -4.66 -2.61
N LEU A 78 -10.28 -5.08 -2.42
CA LEU A 78 -9.69 -5.21 -1.09
C LEU A 78 -9.54 -3.84 -0.40
N SER A 79 -9.71 -3.86 0.92
CA SER A 79 -9.58 -2.67 1.76
C SER A 79 -8.13 -2.15 1.81
N MET A 80 -7.94 -0.87 1.52
CA MET A 80 -6.66 -0.18 1.66
C MET A 80 -6.15 -0.19 3.11
N SER A 81 -7.05 -0.11 4.10
CA SER A 81 -6.64 -0.11 5.51
C SER A 81 -6.17 -1.49 5.97
N GLU A 82 -6.81 -2.56 5.49
CA GLU A 82 -6.38 -3.92 5.79
C GLU A 82 -5.07 -4.25 5.08
N LEU A 83 -4.93 -3.87 3.80
CA LEU A 83 -3.68 -4.05 3.07
C LEU A 83 -2.53 -3.29 3.75
N TYR A 84 -2.74 -2.04 4.14
CA TYR A 84 -1.72 -1.28 4.86
C TYR A 84 -1.35 -1.94 6.19
N ARG A 85 -2.33 -2.42 6.97
CA ARG A 85 -2.09 -3.06 8.28
C ARG A 85 -1.20 -4.29 8.16
N HIS A 86 -1.38 -5.09 7.10
CA HIS A 86 -0.75 -6.41 6.99
C HIS A 86 0.44 -6.47 6.03
N PHE A 87 0.51 -5.53 5.07
CA PHE A 87 1.47 -5.59 3.96
C PHE A 87 2.28 -4.31 3.78
N ALA A 88 2.23 -3.36 4.72
CA ALA A 88 3.23 -2.29 4.72
C ALA A 88 4.64 -2.90 4.86
N TYR A 89 5.59 -2.35 4.12
CA TYR A 89 7.00 -2.69 4.26
C TYR A 89 7.55 -2.13 5.58
N PRO A 90 8.74 -2.58 6.02
CA PRO A 90 9.36 -2.10 7.27
C PRO A 90 9.63 -0.58 7.32
N ASP A 91 9.59 0.10 6.17
CA ASP A 91 9.70 1.56 6.07
C ASP A 91 8.36 2.30 6.31
N GLY A 92 7.28 1.56 6.57
CA GLY A 92 5.94 2.08 6.83
C GLY A 92 5.15 2.45 5.57
N PHE A 93 5.58 2.03 4.38
CA PHE A 93 4.85 2.27 3.13
C PHE A 93 4.23 1.00 2.55
N LEU A 94 3.04 1.14 1.98
CA LEU A 94 2.49 0.18 1.05
C LEU A 94 3.07 0.47 -0.34
N TYR A 95 3.61 -0.55 -1.01
CA TYR A 95 4.05 -0.47 -2.40
C TYR A 95 3.13 -1.29 -3.28
N ILE A 96 2.48 -0.62 -4.24
CA ILE A 96 1.63 -1.26 -5.25
C ILE A 96 2.29 -1.02 -6.61
N ALA A 97 2.62 -2.09 -7.33
CA ALA A 97 3.09 -2.03 -8.70
C ALA A 97 1.91 -2.19 -9.65
N VAL A 98 1.80 -1.31 -10.64
CA VAL A 98 0.78 -1.36 -11.68
C VAL A 98 1.49 -1.52 -13.02
N VAL A 99 1.20 -2.61 -13.73
CA VAL A 99 1.70 -2.89 -15.07
C VAL A 99 0.49 -2.98 -16.00
N ALA A 100 0.24 -1.89 -16.73
CA ALA A 100 -0.84 -1.77 -17.71
C ALA A 100 -0.32 -1.98 -19.14
#